data_AF-A0A200PY10-F1
#
_entry.id   AF-A0A200PY10-F1
#
_cell.length_a   1.000
_cell.length_b   1.000
_cell.length_c   1.000
_cell.angle_alpha   90.00
_cell.angle_beta   90.00
_cell.angle_gamma   90.00
#
_symmetry.space_group_name_H-M   'P 1'
#
loop_
_entity.id
_entity.type
_entity.pdbx_description
1 polymer ?
#
loop_
_entity_poly.entity_id
_entity_poly.type
_entity_poly.pdbx_seq_one_letter_code
_entity_poly.pdbx_strand_id
1 'polypeptide(L)'
;MFYCSGIVEYEVREKRNLPMWMQGGLNYIMLQHLNIDGVRMIGSVLGQSVALDYYVPQVDGLLAEFKDINRGLVKTGTFTPGRMLKLCKLLRDVDQNLANVDNNLLLFKRSEIAWEEDVKNSQMWEYLQDKFELTQRFAGLNFMLRLGELNIDFIATDIRNRFDLKHGEVKLILPHGVLHYC
;
A
#
# COMPACT_ATOMS: atom_id res chain seq x y z
N MET A 1 -17.63 7.67 5.36
CA MET A 1 -17.69 6.97 6.66
C MET A 1 -17.24 5.54 6.40
N PHE A 2 -15.95 5.25 6.61
CA PHE A 2 -15.40 3.89 6.49
C PHE A 2 -14.80 3.54 7.84
N TYR A 3 -15.59 2.88 8.67
CA TYR A 3 -15.09 2.17 9.84
C TYR A 3 -14.91 0.71 9.40
N CYS A 4 -13.67 0.28 9.11
CA CYS A 4 -13.33 -1.12 9.27
C CYS A 4 -12.79 -1.30 10.68
N SER A 5 -13.72 -1.41 11.63
CA SER A 5 -13.43 -1.90 12.99
C SER A 5 -14.17 -3.21 13.14
N GLY A 6 -13.40 -4.29 13.22
CA GLY A 6 -13.87 -5.66 13.37
C GLY A 6 -13.05 -6.57 12.47
N ILE A 7 -12.10 -7.29 13.07
CA ILE A 7 -11.48 -8.45 12.41
C ILE A 7 -12.65 -9.38 12.06
N VAL A 8 -13.04 -9.40 10.79
CA VAL A 8 -14.03 -10.36 10.32
C VAL A 8 -13.32 -11.71 10.33
N GLU A 9 -13.67 -12.56 11.29
CA GLU A 9 -13.21 -13.95 11.29
C GLU A 9 -13.71 -14.60 9.99
N TYR A 10 -12.77 -14.91 9.10
CA TYR A 10 -13.05 -15.58 7.84
C TYR A 10 -12.71 -17.06 7.97
N GLU A 11 -13.72 -17.91 7.88
CA GLU A 11 -13.56 -19.34 8.12
C GLU A 11 -13.27 -20.13 6.84
N VAL A 12 -12.43 -21.15 6.96
CA VAL A 12 -12.24 -22.18 5.94
C VAL A 12 -12.90 -23.45 6.42
N ARG A 13 -13.90 -23.94 5.69
CA ARG A 13 -14.70 -25.12 6.06
C ARG A 13 -14.51 -26.23 5.05
N GLU A 14 -14.36 -27.46 5.52
CA GLU A 14 -14.32 -28.64 4.64
C GLU A 14 -15.65 -29.40 4.69
N LYS A 15 -16.20 -29.75 3.52
CA LYS A 15 -17.42 -30.55 3.38
C LYS A 15 -17.30 -31.50 2.18
N ARG A 16 -16.96 -32.77 2.43
CA ARG A 16 -16.74 -33.80 1.39
C ARG A 16 -17.90 -34.01 0.41
N ASN A 17 -19.14 -33.84 0.89
CA ASN A 17 -20.36 -34.01 0.09
C ASN A 17 -20.85 -32.68 -0.52
N LEU A 18 -19.98 -31.68 -0.68
CA LEU A 18 -20.32 -30.44 -1.39
C LEU A 18 -20.55 -30.77 -2.88
N PRO A 19 -21.68 -30.34 -3.49
CA PRO A 19 -22.01 -30.70 -4.88
C PRO A 19 -21.08 -30.03 -5.91
N MET A 20 -20.43 -28.94 -5.50
CA MET A 20 -19.37 -28.24 -6.21
C MET A 20 -18.08 -28.34 -5.39
N TRP A 21 -16.92 -28.11 -6.01
CA TRP A 21 -15.65 -28.28 -5.30
C TRP A 21 -15.36 -27.13 -4.30
N MET A 22 -15.90 -25.92 -4.54
CA MET A 22 -15.85 -24.78 -3.62
C MET A 22 -17.17 -24.01 -3.59
N GLN A 23 -17.55 -23.41 -2.47
CA GLN A 23 -18.69 -22.49 -2.36
C GLN A 23 -18.32 -21.29 -1.47
N GLY A 24 -18.50 -20.09 -2.01
CA GLY A 24 -18.29 -18.84 -1.29
C GLY A 24 -19.45 -18.45 -0.38
N GLY A 25 -19.14 -17.91 0.80
CA GLY A 25 -20.09 -17.39 1.78
C GLY A 25 -19.81 -15.93 2.17
N LEU A 26 -20.56 -15.42 3.14
CA LEU A 26 -20.34 -14.06 3.66
C LEU A 26 -19.00 -13.98 4.41
N ASN A 27 -18.77 -14.89 5.36
CA ASN A 27 -17.57 -14.92 6.21
C ASN A 27 -16.87 -16.28 6.17
N TYR A 28 -17.06 -17.05 5.10
CA TYR A 28 -16.39 -18.35 4.95
C TYR A 28 -16.23 -18.74 3.49
N ILE A 29 -15.29 -19.65 3.25
CA ILE A 29 -15.22 -20.48 2.04
C ILE A 29 -15.41 -21.94 2.45
N MET A 30 -16.26 -22.66 1.72
CA MET A 30 -16.45 -24.09 1.90
C MET A 30 -15.79 -24.84 0.76
N LEU A 31 -14.96 -25.83 1.07
CA LEU A 31 -14.22 -26.63 0.11
C LEU A 31 -14.61 -28.10 0.24
N GLN A 32 -14.60 -28.83 -0.86
CA GLN A 32 -14.82 -30.28 -0.84
C GLN A 32 -13.65 -31.01 -0.16
N HIS A 33 -12.43 -30.52 -0.38
CA HIS A 33 -11.19 -31.00 0.22
C HIS A 33 -10.21 -29.83 0.34
N LEU A 34 -9.57 -29.65 1.50
CA LEU A 34 -8.52 -28.65 1.71
C LEU A 34 -7.15 -29.34 1.72
N ASN A 35 -6.29 -28.98 0.78
CA ASN A 35 -4.90 -29.44 0.72
C ASN A 35 -3.93 -28.34 1.17
N ILE A 36 -2.65 -28.69 1.30
CA ILE A 36 -1.58 -27.76 1.72
C ILE A 36 -1.51 -26.53 0.80
N ASP A 37 -1.70 -26.74 -0.50
CA ASP A 37 -1.67 -25.69 -1.51
C ASP A 37 -2.83 -24.70 -1.35
N GLY A 38 -4.03 -25.21 -1.09
CA GLY A 38 -5.19 -24.40 -0.73
C GLY A 38 -4.98 -23.62 0.56
N VAL A 39 -4.36 -24.22 1.58
CA VAL A 39 -4.00 -23.51 2.83
C VAL A 39 -3.03 -22.37 2.55
N ARG A 40 -1.98 -22.61 1.76
CA ARG A 40 -0.97 -21.59 1.40
C ARG A 40 -1.59 -20.45 0.60
N MET A 41 -2.47 -20.75 -0.35
CA MET A 41 -3.15 -19.74 -1.14
C MET A 41 -4.09 -18.88 -0.30
N ILE A 42 -4.95 -19.51 0.52
CA ILE A 42 -5.87 -18.79 1.39
C ILE A 42 -5.07 -17.92 2.37
N GLY A 43 -4.02 -18.48 2.99
CA GLY A 43 -3.13 -17.74 3.89
C GLY A 43 -2.45 -16.55 3.20
N SER A 44 -2.03 -16.69 1.95
CA SER A 44 -1.46 -15.60 1.15
C SER A 44 -2.46 -14.47 0.92
N VAL A 45 -3.68 -14.79 0.49
CA VAL A 45 -4.74 -13.79 0.25
C VAL A 45 -5.13 -13.08 1.55
N LEU A 46 -5.25 -13.81 2.66
CA LEU A 46 -5.53 -13.21 3.97
C LEU A 46 -4.38 -12.32 4.44
N GLY A 47 -3.13 -12.76 4.27
CA GLY A 47 -1.94 -11.97 4.59
C GLY A 47 -1.88 -10.65 3.81
N GLN A 48 -2.24 -10.67 2.53
CA GLN A 48 -2.36 -9.46 1.71
C GLN A 48 -3.44 -8.52 2.22
N SER A 49 -4.61 -9.04 2.58
CA SER A 49 -5.71 -8.23 3.13
C SER A 49 -5.27 -7.50 4.40
N VAL A 50 -4.61 -8.20 5.33
CA VAL A 50 -4.09 -7.63 6.58
C VAL A 50 -2.96 -6.63 6.32
N ALA A 51 -2.07 -6.91 5.36
CA ALA A 51 -1.03 -5.96 4.98
C ALA A 51 -1.64 -4.65 4.44
N LEU A 52 -2.70 -4.73 3.63
CA LEU A 52 -3.43 -3.55 3.16
C LEU A 52 -4.12 -2.80 4.31
N ASP A 53 -4.69 -3.51 5.29
CA ASP A 53 -5.24 -2.88 6.51
C ASP A 53 -4.18 -2.11 7.30
N TYR A 54 -2.93 -2.57 7.27
CA TYR A 54 -1.80 -1.90 7.91
C TYR A 54 -1.29 -0.69 7.13
N TYR A 55 -1.14 -0.80 5.81
CA TYR A 55 -0.53 0.26 4.99
C TYR A 55 -1.47 1.42 4.66
N VAL A 56 -2.77 1.17 4.47
CA VAL A 56 -3.73 2.23 4.11
C VAL A 56 -3.74 3.38 5.14
N PRO A 57 -3.90 3.12 6.46
CA PRO A 57 -3.89 4.19 7.45
C PRO A 57 -2.55 4.92 7.57
N GLN A 58 -1.43 4.23 7.33
CA GLN A 58 -0.10 4.86 7.35
C GLN A 58 0.05 5.87 6.21
N VAL A 59 -0.35 5.50 5.00
CA VAL A 59 -0.31 6.40 3.84
C VAL A 59 -1.27 7.57 4.02
N ASP A 60 -2.47 7.33 4.54
CA ASP A 60 -3.42 8.39 4.87
C ASP A 60 -2.85 9.40 5.87
N GLY A 61 -2.15 8.91 6.92
CA GLY A 61 -1.46 9.75 7.89
C GLY A 61 -0.39 10.64 7.26
N LEU A 62 0.46 10.06 6.40
CA LEU A 62 1.48 10.82 5.67
C LEU A 62 0.87 11.90 4.77
N LEU A 63 -0.20 11.58 4.04
CA LEU A 63 -0.90 12.54 3.18
C LEU A 63 -1.58 13.66 3.99
N ALA A 64 -2.10 13.36 5.18
CA ALA A 64 -2.68 14.35 6.07
C ALA A 64 -1.61 15.33 6.58
N GLU A 65 -0.46 14.81 7.05
CA GLU A 65 0.65 15.65 7.49
C GLU A 65 1.17 16.57 6.37
N PHE A 66 1.24 16.04 5.16
CA PHE A 66 1.61 16.80 3.99
C PHE A 66 0.62 17.93 3.68
N LYS A 67 -0.69 17.63 3.66
CA LYS A 67 -1.74 18.65 3.46
C LYS A 67 -1.64 19.78 4.48
N ASP A 68 -1.32 19.47 5.73
CA ASP A 68 -1.13 20.47 6.78
C ASP A 68 0.08 21.38 6.52
N ILE A 69 1.20 20.83 6.05
CA ILE A 69 2.37 21.62 5.63
C ILE A 69 1.99 22.55 4.47
N ASN A 70 1.30 22.03 3.46
CA ASN A 70 0.89 22.81 2.29
C ASN A 70 -0.05 23.93 2.64
N ARG A 71 -1.03 23.68 3.51
CA ARG A 71 -1.94 24.72 4.00
C ARG A 71 -1.18 25.82 4.74
N GLY A 72 -0.15 25.45 5.51
CA GLY A 72 0.76 26.40 6.13
C GLY A 72 1.51 27.26 5.12
N LEU A 73 2.03 26.66 4.05
CA LEU A 73 2.72 27.35 2.96
C LEU A 73 1.82 28.34 2.22
N VAL A 74 0.64 27.90 1.78
CA VAL A 74 -0.32 28.76 1.04
C VAL A 74 -0.68 30.01 1.86
N LYS A 75 -0.77 29.88 3.19
CA LYS A 75 -1.09 30.99 4.09
C LYS A 75 0.08 31.95 4.33
N THR A 76 1.30 31.43 4.52
CA THR A 76 2.44 32.26 4.95
C THR A 76 3.40 32.64 3.83
N GLY A 77 3.30 32.01 2.65
CA GLY A 77 4.19 32.22 1.50
C GLY A 77 5.66 31.88 1.77
N THR A 78 5.97 31.29 2.91
CA THR A 78 7.33 31.10 3.43
C THR A 78 7.49 29.74 4.09
N PHE A 79 8.60 29.07 3.80
CA PHE A 79 9.04 27.88 4.51
C PHE A 79 9.93 28.28 5.68
N THR A 80 9.57 27.82 6.88
CA THR A 80 10.48 27.89 8.02
C THR A 80 11.41 26.67 8.01
N PRO A 81 12.62 26.74 8.58
CA PRO A 81 13.54 25.59 8.66
C PRO A 81 12.90 24.35 9.30
N GLY A 82 12.04 24.54 10.31
CA GLY A 82 11.30 23.44 10.94
C GLY A 82 10.30 22.75 10.00
N ARG A 83 9.63 23.50 9.11
CA ARG A 83 8.73 22.93 8.09
C ARG A 83 9.52 22.21 6.99
N MET A 84 10.69 22.72 6.63
CA MET A 84 11.58 22.07 5.66
C MET A 84 12.08 20.71 6.18
N LEU A 85 12.54 20.67 7.44
CA LEU A 85 12.93 19.41 8.08
C LEU A 85 11.76 18.41 8.13
N LYS A 86 10.54 18.89 8.41
CA LYS A 86 9.35 18.04 8.42
C LYS A 86 9.04 17.48 7.01
N LEU A 87 9.17 18.30 5.98
CA LEU A 87 8.98 17.87 4.58
C LEU A 87 10.01 16.80 4.17
N CYS A 88 11.28 16.95 4.56
CA CYS A 88 12.32 15.95 4.26
C CYS A 88 12.08 14.63 4.99
N LYS A 89 11.50 14.66 6.19
CA LYS A 89 11.06 13.44 6.88
C LYS A 89 9.93 12.76 6.11
N LEU A 90 8.90 13.52 5.71
CA LEU A 90 7.78 12.99 4.92
C LEU A 90 8.22 12.40 3.57
N LEU A 91 9.17 13.04 2.87
CA LEU A 91 9.77 12.47 1.65
C LEU A 91 10.30 11.06 1.90
N ARG A 92 11.17 10.92 2.89
CA ARG A 92 11.76 9.62 3.26
C ARG A 92 10.70 8.61 3.69
N ASP A 93 9.70 9.04 4.44
CA ASP A 93 8.65 8.14 4.93
C ASP A 93 7.75 7.66 3.77
N VAL A 94 7.51 8.50 2.75
CA VAL A 94 6.84 8.09 1.51
C VAL A 94 7.69 7.11 0.71
N ASP A 95 8.98 7.38 0.51
CA ASP A 95 9.91 6.47 -0.18
C ASP A 95 9.96 5.09 0.49
N GLN A 96 10.07 5.08 1.82
CA GLN A 96 10.11 3.84 2.58
C GLN A 96 8.78 3.08 2.51
N ASN A 97 7.64 3.78 2.53
CA ASN A 97 6.34 3.13 2.38
C ASN A 97 6.10 2.61 0.97
N LEU A 98 6.53 3.33 -0.08
CA LEU A 98 6.55 2.82 -1.45
C LEU A 98 7.37 1.52 -1.54
N ALA A 99 8.60 1.52 -1.01
CA ALA A 99 9.45 0.34 -1.01
C ALA A 99 8.85 -0.83 -0.21
N ASN A 100 8.20 -0.56 0.92
CA ASN A 100 7.56 -1.58 1.74
C ASN A 100 6.32 -2.17 1.05
N VAL A 101 5.47 -1.33 0.48
CA VAL A 101 4.30 -1.74 -0.31
C VAL A 101 4.77 -2.55 -1.51
N ASP A 102 5.75 -2.06 -2.27
CA ASP A 102 6.29 -2.77 -3.42
C ASP A 102 6.87 -4.13 -2.99
N ASN A 103 7.79 -4.19 -2.03
CA ASN A 103 8.39 -5.46 -1.61
C ASN A 103 7.35 -6.44 -1.04
N ASN A 104 6.48 -5.97 -0.15
CA ASN A 104 5.54 -6.87 0.51
C ASN A 104 4.40 -7.28 -0.40
N LEU A 105 3.93 -6.46 -1.33
CA LEU A 105 2.85 -6.82 -2.27
C LEU A 105 3.40 -7.48 -3.55
N LEU A 106 4.68 -7.26 -3.91
CA LEU A 106 5.38 -8.04 -4.94
C LEU A 106 5.66 -9.48 -4.50
N LEU A 107 5.97 -9.71 -3.22
CA LEU A 107 6.09 -11.05 -2.62
C LEU A 107 4.81 -11.90 -2.77
N PHE A 108 3.70 -11.27 -3.13
CA PHE A 108 2.38 -11.88 -3.25
C PHE A 108 1.85 -11.96 -4.69
N LYS A 109 2.65 -11.61 -5.70
CA LYS A 109 2.34 -11.91 -7.10
C LYS A 109 2.01 -13.41 -7.19
N ARG A 110 0.75 -13.72 -7.54
CA ARG A 110 0.14 -15.03 -7.83
C ARG A 110 1.05 -16.18 -7.40
N SER A 111 0.87 -16.70 -6.17
CA SER A 111 1.70 -17.80 -5.63
C SER A 111 1.98 -18.83 -6.72
N GLU A 112 3.20 -19.35 -6.86
CA GLU A 112 3.53 -20.41 -7.85
C GLU A 112 2.52 -21.58 -7.81
N ILE A 113 1.87 -21.78 -6.67
CA ILE A 113 0.79 -22.74 -6.41
C ILE A 113 -0.51 -22.49 -7.22
N ALA A 114 -0.78 -21.23 -7.58
CA ALA A 114 -1.89 -20.84 -8.45
C ALA A 114 -1.49 -20.86 -9.95
N TRP A 115 -0.22 -21.16 -10.25
CA TRP A 115 0.32 -21.25 -11.61
C TRP A 115 0.33 -22.66 -12.18
N GLU A 116 0.45 -23.70 -11.35
CA GLU A 116 0.22 -25.07 -11.82
C GLU A 116 -1.22 -25.18 -12.33
N GLU A 117 -1.42 -25.94 -13.42
CA GLU A 117 -2.63 -26.04 -14.26
C GLU A 117 -3.92 -26.52 -13.55
N ASP A 118 -4.06 -26.29 -12.24
CA ASP A 118 -5.24 -26.56 -11.44
C ASP A 118 -6.24 -25.39 -11.54
N VAL A 119 -7.21 -25.56 -12.45
CA VAL A 119 -8.38 -24.68 -12.62
C VAL A 119 -9.06 -24.37 -11.27
N LYS A 120 -9.04 -25.31 -10.31
CA LYS A 120 -9.63 -25.09 -8.99
C LYS A 120 -8.85 -24.01 -8.23
N ASN A 121 -7.52 -24.12 -8.20
CA ASN A 121 -6.70 -23.17 -7.47
C ASN A 121 -6.82 -21.75 -8.04
N SER A 122 -6.83 -21.58 -9.36
CA SER A 122 -7.06 -20.25 -9.95
C SER A 122 -8.43 -19.69 -9.59
N GLN A 123 -9.48 -20.51 -9.64
CA GLN A 123 -10.84 -20.07 -9.34
C GLN A 123 -11.00 -19.65 -7.86
N MET A 124 -10.40 -20.36 -6.90
CA MET A 124 -10.41 -19.93 -5.49
C MET A 124 -9.59 -18.67 -5.27
N TRP A 125 -8.43 -18.54 -5.91
CA TRP A 125 -7.59 -17.35 -5.81
C TRP A 125 -8.30 -16.10 -6.34
N GLU A 126 -8.98 -16.21 -7.48
CA GLU A 126 -9.81 -15.13 -8.05
C GLU A 126 -10.97 -14.77 -7.12
N TYR A 127 -11.71 -15.78 -6.65
CA TYR A 127 -12.82 -15.56 -5.73
C TYR A 127 -12.38 -14.84 -4.44
N LEU A 128 -11.28 -15.28 -3.82
CA LEU A 128 -10.82 -14.68 -2.57
C LEU A 128 -10.26 -13.26 -2.79
N GLN A 129 -9.56 -12.99 -3.88
CA GLN A 129 -9.12 -11.62 -4.18
C GLN A 129 -10.28 -10.65 -4.37
N ASP A 130 -11.32 -11.07 -5.09
CA ASP A 130 -12.54 -10.27 -5.25
C ASP A 130 -13.22 -10.08 -3.90
N LYS A 131 -13.34 -11.17 -3.11
CA LYS A 131 -13.95 -11.15 -1.78
C LYS A 131 -13.29 -10.16 -0.81
N PHE A 132 -11.97 -10.01 -0.87
CA PHE A 132 -11.20 -9.07 -0.05
C PHE A 132 -10.85 -7.77 -0.78
N GLU A 133 -11.39 -7.57 -1.98
CA GLU A 133 -11.20 -6.39 -2.83
C GLU A 133 -9.71 -6.06 -3.07
N LEU A 134 -8.83 -7.06 -3.08
CA LEU A 134 -7.38 -6.85 -3.02
C LEU A 134 -6.86 -6.00 -4.18
N THR A 135 -7.34 -6.28 -5.40
CA THR A 135 -6.97 -5.51 -6.60
C THR A 135 -7.36 -4.04 -6.48
N GLN A 136 -8.59 -3.76 -6.04
CA GLN A 136 -9.10 -2.40 -5.89
C GLN A 136 -8.38 -1.66 -4.76
N ARG A 137 -8.22 -2.29 -3.61
CA ARG A 137 -7.55 -1.71 -2.44
C ARG A 137 -6.08 -1.43 -2.72
N PHE A 138 -5.39 -2.34 -3.39
CA PHE A 138 -4.02 -2.14 -3.84
C PHE A 138 -3.92 -0.97 -4.83
N ALA A 139 -4.80 -0.92 -5.85
CA ALA A 139 -4.82 0.17 -6.79
C ALA A 139 -5.06 1.53 -6.09
N GLY A 140 -5.96 1.57 -5.12
CA GLY A 140 -6.21 2.75 -4.29
C GLY A 140 -5.00 3.18 -3.48
N LEU A 141 -4.34 2.23 -2.78
CA LEU A 141 -3.13 2.50 -2.01
C LEU A 141 -1.99 3.02 -2.89
N ASN A 142 -1.72 2.36 -4.01
CA ASN A 142 -0.69 2.75 -4.98
C ASN A 142 -0.98 4.13 -5.58
N PHE A 143 -2.25 4.42 -5.89
CA PHE A 143 -2.65 5.75 -6.37
C PHE A 143 -2.39 6.85 -5.32
N MET A 144 -2.76 6.60 -4.06
CA MET A 144 -2.53 7.53 -2.96
C MET A 144 -1.04 7.81 -2.73
N LEU A 145 -0.21 6.77 -2.74
CA LEU A 145 1.25 6.89 -2.61
C LEU A 145 1.86 7.72 -3.74
N ARG A 146 1.50 7.43 -5.01
CA ARG A 146 2.01 8.18 -6.17
C ARG A 146 1.58 9.63 -6.18
N LEU A 147 0.35 9.93 -5.76
CA LEU A 147 -0.07 11.32 -5.56
C LEU A 147 0.72 12.00 -4.43
N GLY A 148 1.04 11.27 -3.36
CA GLY A 148 1.90 11.77 -2.29
C GLY A 148 3.28 12.14 -2.81
N GLU A 149 3.95 11.20 -3.47
CA GLU A 149 5.28 11.37 -4.09
C GLU A 149 5.29 12.60 -5.01
N LEU A 150 4.40 12.66 -6.00
CA LEU A 150 4.31 13.77 -6.96
C LEU A 150 4.13 15.13 -6.27
N ASN A 151 3.26 15.19 -5.26
CA ASN A 151 3.00 16.46 -4.58
C ASN A 151 4.18 16.90 -3.72
N ILE A 152 4.87 15.97 -3.06
CA ILE A 152 6.02 16.30 -2.22
C ILE A 152 7.20 16.72 -3.11
N ASP A 153 7.44 16.02 -4.21
CA ASP A 153 8.48 16.36 -5.21
C ASP A 153 8.27 17.74 -5.82
N PHE A 154 7.02 18.08 -6.16
CA PHE A 154 6.67 19.40 -6.67
C PHE A 154 7.09 20.50 -5.68
N ILE A 155 6.77 20.33 -4.40
CA ILE A 155 7.06 21.31 -3.37
C ILE A 155 8.55 21.36 -3.04
N ALA A 156 9.22 20.21 -2.94
CA ALA A 156 10.65 20.17 -2.76
C ALA A 156 11.39 20.90 -3.90
N THR A 157 10.89 20.77 -5.13
CA THR A 157 11.41 21.48 -6.32
C THR A 157 11.11 22.98 -6.27
N ASP A 158 9.89 23.40 -5.95
CA ASP A 158 9.54 24.83 -5.80
C ASP A 158 10.37 25.49 -4.69
N ILE A 159 10.56 24.80 -3.56
CA ILE A 159 11.44 25.23 -2.47
C ILE A 159 12.87 25.40 -2.99
N ARG A 160 13.45 24.36 -3.61
CA ARG A 160 14.82 24.39 -4.11
C ARG A 160 15.03 25.58 -5.04
N ASN A 161 14.12 25.76 -6.00
CA ASN A 161 14.17 26.88 -6.94
C ASN A 161 14.10 28.24 -6.21
N ARG A 162 13.26 28.39 -5.18
CA ARG A 162 13.18 29.64 -4.39
C ARG A 162 14.41 29.88 -3.51
N PHE A 163 15.07 28.84 -3.03
CA PHE A 163 16.30 28.94 -2.23
C PHE A 163 17.52 29.22 -3.11
N ASP A 164 17.69 28.51 -4.24
CA ASP A 164 18.74 28.80 -5.23
C ASP A 164 18.67 30.24 -5.77
N LEU A 165 17.46 30.78 -5.92
CA LEU A 165 17.25 32.17 -6.31
C LEU A 165 17.60 33.20 -5.22
N LYS A 166 17.75 32.79 -3.96
CA LYS A 166 17.96 33.72 -2.83
C LYS A 166 19.30 33.59 -2.12
N HIS A 167 19.88 32.39 -2.06
CA HIS A 167 21.18 32.14 -1.49
C HIS A 167 21.79 30.92 -2.19
N GLY A 168 22.99 31.06 -2.74
CA GLY A 168 23.71 29.93 -3.30
C GLY A 168 23.78 28.76 -2.32
N GLU A 169 23.35 27.59 -2.80
CA GLU A 169 23.45 26.24 -2.23
C GLU A 169 22.94 26.00 -0.80
N VAL A 170 21.81 25.28 -0.69
CA VAL A 170 21.43 24.53 0.52
C VAL A 170 21.26 23.05 0.15
N LYS A 171 22.19 22.22 0.63
CA LYS A 171 22.20 20.76 0.44
C LYS A 171 21.22 20.05 1.37
N LEU A 172 20.25 19.33 0.81
CA LEU A 172 19.42 18.36 1.55
C LEU A 172 19.77 16.95 1.09
N ILE A 173 20.22 16.11 2.03
CA ILE A 173 20.63 14.73 1.80
C ILE A 173 19.40 13.82 1.92
N LEU A 174 19.04 13.10 0.85
CA LEU A 174 18.01 12.06 0.85
C LEU A 174 18.64 10.65 0.69
N PRO A 175 17.95 9.57 1.13
CA PRO A 175 18.58 8.27 1.41
C PRO A 175 18.83 7.38 0.18
N HIS A 176 18.30 7.71 -1.00
CA HIS A 176 18.39 6.86 -2.20
C HIS A 176 19.42 7.31 -3.24
N GLY A 177 20.40 8.09 -2.81
CA GLY A 177 21.58 8.38 -3.61
C GLY A 177 21.99 9.84 -3.50
N VAL A 178 23.29 10.05 -3.29
CA VAL A 178 23.90 11.35 -3.50
C VAL A 178 23.94 11.56 -5.01
N LEU A 179 22.90 12.19 -5.57
CA LEU A 179 23.04 12.85 -6.85
C LEU A 179 23.90 14.10 -6.59
N HIS A 180 25.21 13.96 -6.79
CA HIS A 180 26.09 15.10 -7.04
C HIS A 180 25.64 15.74 -8.35
N TYR A 181 24.77 16.74 -8.26
CA TYR A 181 24.56 17.65 -9.37
C TYR A 181 24.83 19.05 -8.81
N CYS A 182 25.86 19.64 -9.42
CA CYS A 182 26.54 20.90 -9.12
C CYS A 182 25.79 21.84 -8.19
#